data_AF-A0A7Z8Y136-F1
#
_entry.id   AF-A0A7Z8Y136-F1
#
_cell.length_a   1.000
_cell.length_b   1.000
_cell.length_c   1.000
_cell.angle_alpha   90.00
_cell.angle_beta   90.00
_cell.angle_gamma   90.00
#
_symmetry.space_group_name_H-M   'P 1'
#
loop_
_entity.id
_entity.type
_entity.pdbx_description
1 polymer ?
#
loop_
_entity_poly.entity_id
_entity_poly.type
_entity_poly.pdbx_seq_one_letter_code
_entity_poly.pdbx_strand_id
1 'polypeptide(L)'
;MPLARFLVRLGYAPVFFAGFLGAAVTLAERGAPPWSLPILLGLALAVSFAAERLAPYEPVWNQPHGDAGRDLIHAAVNEASIVLSVLAMPLVSGVIPGLDVWPSGWPLWGQLAVAVLVADFGITLAHYASHRIPELWSLHAVHHSVERMYGFNGLLKHPSIRR
;
A
#
# COMPACT_ATOMS: atom_id res chain seq x y z
N MET A 1 -17.27 26.87 0.13
CA MET A 1 -16.44 25.63 0.15
C MET A 1 -14.99 25.75 0.67
N PRO A 2 -14.45 26.88 1.19
CA PRO A 2 -13.10 26.90 1.77
C PRO A 2 -12.93 25.99 3.01
N LEU A 3 -13.93 25.99 3.89
CA LEU A 3 -13.89 25.22 5.14
C LEU A 3 -13.80 23.70 4.89
N ALA A 4 -14.63 23.15 3.98
CA ALA A 4 -14.59 21.73 3.65
C ALA A 4 -13.21 21.30 3.11
N ARG A 5 -12.61 22.10 2.22
CA ARG A 5 -11.25 21.83 1.71
C ARG A 5 -10.20 21.90 2.79
N PHE A 6 -10.29 22.88 3.69
CA PHE A 6 -9.39 23.01 4.82
C PHE A 6 -9.46 21.80 5.75
N LEU A 7 -10.68 21.36 6.10
CA LEU A 7 -10.89 20.18 6.93
C LEU A 7 -10.37 18.90 6.28
N VAL A 8 -10.59 18.70 4.98
CA VAL A 8 -10.02 17.56 4.25
C VAL A 8 -8.50 17.61 4.27
N ARG A 9 -7.87 18.75 3.97
CA ARG A 9 -6.41 18.87 3.95
C ARG A 9 -5.74 18.57 5.30
N LEU A 10 -6.38 18.99 6.39
CA LEU A 10 -5.85 18.77 7.74
C LEU A 10 -6.17 17.36 8.25
N GLY A 11 -7.41 16.91 8.05
CA GLY A 11 -7.93 15.70 8.66
C GLY A 11 -7.72 14.43 7.85
N TYR A 12 -7.55 14.52 6.52
CA TYR A 12 -7.51 13.34 5.64
C TYR A 12 -6.45 12.34 6.08
N ALA A 13 -5.17 12.72 6.09
CA ALA A 13 -4.08 11.79 6.36
C ALA A 13 -4.19 11.07 7.72
N PRO A 14 -4.33 11.77 8.87
CA PRO A 14 -4.41 11.09 10.17
C PRO A 14 -5.69 10.26 10.33
N VAL A 15 -6.84 10.75 9.86
CA VAL A 15 -8.13 10.01 9.99
C VAL A 15 -8.15 8.81 9.04
N PHE A 16 -7.65 8.97 7.82
CA PHE A 16 -7.53 7.88 6.87
C PHE A 16 -6.64 6.77 7.42
N PHE A 17 -5.42 7.14 7.82
CA PHE A 17 -4.45 6.17 8.32
C PHE A 17 -4.96 5.46 9.59
N ALA A 18 -5.32 6.20 10.63
CA ALA A 18 -5.78 5.62 11.89
C ALA A 18 -7.11 4.87 11.73
N GLY A 19 -8.03 5.39 10.90
CA GLY A 19 -9.33 4.80 10.67
C GLY A 19 -9.26 3.47 9.93
N PHE A 20 -8.57 3.41 8.78
CA PHE A 20 -8.44 2.18 8.02
C PHE A 20 -7.54 1.16 8.71
N LEU A 21 -6.46 1.60 9.37
CA LEU A 21 -5.61 0.70 10.15
C LEU A 21 -6.36 0.11 11.35
N GLY A 22 -7.05 0.96 12.12
CA GLY A 22 -7.86 0.52 13.25
C GLY A 22 -9.00 -0.40 12.84
N ALA A 23 -9.65 -0.13 11.70
CA ALA A 23 -10.67 -1.01 11.13
C ALA A 23 -10.09 -2.38 10.75
N ALA A 24 -8.92 -2.42 10.09
CA ALA A 24 -8.25 -3.67 9.72
C ALA A 24 -7.87 -4.50 10.96
N VAL A 25 -7.29 -3.87 11.98
CA VAL A 25 -6.95 -4.50 13.26
C VAL A 25 -8.20 -5.04 13.94
N THR A 26 -9.27 -4.24 14.02
CA THR A 26 -10.54 -4.66 14.64
C THR A 26 -11.18 -5.83 13.91
N LEU A 27 -11.16 -5.83 12.57
CA LEU A 27 -11.66 -6.95 11.77
C LEU A 27 -10.88 -8.22 12.06
N ALA A 28 -9.54 -8.12 12.11
CA ALA A 28 -8.67 -9.26 12.41
C ALA A 28 -8.91 -9.82 13.83
N GLU A 29 -8.95 -8.95 14.86
CA GLU A 29 -9.18 -9.38 16.25
C GLU A 29 -10.55 -10.03 16.47
N ARG A 30 -11.56 -9.58 15.73
CA ARG A 30 -12.92 -10.15 15.79
C ARG A 30 -13.07 -11.42 14.96
N GLY A 31 -12.01 -11.92 14.33
CA GLY A 31 -12.08 -13.09 13.46
C GLY A 31 -12.97 -12.88 12.24
N ALA A 32 -13.06 -11.65 11.73
CA ALA A 32 -13.78 -11.36 10.50
C ALA A 32 -13.17 -12.18 9.35
N PRO A 33 -14.00 -12.60 8.37
CA PRO A 33 -13.50 -13.42 7.28
C PRO A 33 -12.47 -12.63 6.44
N PRO A 34 -11.43 -13.29 5.89
CA PRO A 34 -10.33 -12.61 5.18
C PRO A 34 -10.76 -11.74 4.00
N TRP A 35 -11.87 -12.07 3.34
CA TRP A 35 -12.43 -11.28 2.23
C TRP A 35 -12.89 -9.88 2.64
N SER A 36 -13.04 -9.61 3.94
CA SER A 36 -13.34 -8.27 4.45
C SER A 36 -12.21 -7.26 4.23
N LEU A 37 -10.95 -7.72 4.15
CA LEU A 37 -9.78 -6.85 3.96
C LEU A 37 -9.70 -6.25 2.55
N PRO A 38 -9.89 -7.01 1.45
CA PRO A 38 -10.03 -6.42 0.11
C PRO A 38 -11.18 -5.42 0.00
N ILE A 39 -12.31 -5.65 0.68
CA ILE A 39 -13.42 -4.69 0.71
C ILE A 39 -13.00 -3.41 1.41
N LEU A 40 -12.32 -3.53 2.56
CA LEU A 40 -11.79 -2.38 3.30
C LEU A 40 -10.77 -1.59 2.46
N LEU A 41 -9.91 -2.27 1.70
CA LEU A 41 -9.00 -1.63 0.74
C LEU A 41 -9.76 -0.88 -0.35
N GLY A 42 -10.80 -1.48 -0.94
CA GLY A 42 -11.65 -0.81 -1.92
C GLY A 42 -12.32 0.45 -1.37
N LEU A 43 -12.77 0.42 -0.12
CA LEU A 43 -13.29 1.59 0.59
C LEU A 43 -12.20 2.65 0.82
N ALA A 44 -10.99 2.24 1.17
CA ALA A 44 -9.85 3.15 1.33
C ALA A 44 -9.53 3.88 0.01
N LEU A 45 -9.48 3.15 -1.10
CA LEU A 45 -9.30 3.74 -2.43
C LEU A 45 -10.44 4.73 -2.75
N ALA A 46 -11.70 4.33 -2.52
CA ALA A 46 -12.85 5.21 -2.76
C ALA A 46 -12.78 6.50 -1.95
N VAL A 47 -12.36 6.43 -0.67
CA VAL A 47 -12.15 7.62 0.17
C VAL A 47 -11.00 8.48 -0.34
N SER A 48 -9.90 7.90 -0.82
CA SER A 48 -8.80 8.65 -1.44
C SER A 48 -9.28 9.43 -2.67
N PHE A 49 -9.97 8.76 -3.60
CA PHE A 49 -10.54 9.40 -4.79
C PHE A 49 -11.56 10.50 -4.44
N ALA A 50 -12.40 10.27 -3.42
CA ALA A 50 -13.32 11.29 -2.95
C ALA A 50 -12.59 12.51 -2.38
N ALA A 51 -11.54 12.29 -1.58
CA ALA A 51 -10.72 13.37 -1.02
C ALA A 51 -10.01 14.18 -2.12
N GLU A 52 -9.45 13.50 -3.12
CA GLU A 52 -8.82 14.10 -4.31
C GLU A 52 -9.79 14.99 -5.09
N ARG A 53 -11.07 14.61 -5.19
CA ARG A 53 -12.12 15.39 -5.86
C ARG A 53 -12.61 16.57 -5.03
N LEU A 54 -12.71 16.42 -3.70
CA LEU A 54 -13.20 17.46 -2.80
C LEU A 54 -12.18 18.57 -2.57
N ALA A 55 -10.90 18.21 -2.40
CA ALA A 55 -9.82 19.12 -2.06
C ALA A 55 -8.55 18.84 -2.87
N PRO A 56 -8.59 18.93 -4.21
CA PRO A 56 -7.41 18.69 -5.03
C PRO A 56 -6.25 19.61 -4.62
N TYR A 57 -5.05 19.05 -4.63
CA TYR A 57 -3.83 19.84 -4.60
C TYR A 57 -3.69 20.57 -5.94
N GLU A 58 -3.73 19.82 -7.04
CA GLU A 58 -3.67 20.32 -8.41
C GLU A 58 -4.90 19.80 -9.20
N PRO A 59 -5.83 20.67 -9.62
CA PRO A 59 -7.06 20.27 -10.31
C PRO A 59 -6.86 19.45 -11.59
N VAL A 60 -5.79 19.69 -12.35
CA VAL A 60 -5.54 18.96 -13.61
C VAL A 60 -5.25 17.47 -13.38
N TRP A 61 -4.78 17.08 -12.19
CA TRP A 61 -4.54 15.68 -11.84
C TRP A 61 -5.81 14.84 -11.71
N ASN A 62 -6.99 15.47 -11.58
CA ASN A 62 -8.27 14.76 -11.53
C ASN A 62 -8.85 14.42 -12.91
N GLN A 63 -8.19 14.84 -13.99
CA GLN A 63 -8.60 14.52 -15.36
C GLN A 63 -8.03 13.16 -15.80
N PRO A 64 -8.72 12.38 -16.64
CA PRO A 64 -8.18 11.15 -17.21
C PRO A 64 -6.99 11.43 -18.14
N HIS A 65 -5.86 10.75 -17.93
CA HIS A 65 -4.65 10.89 -18.77
C HIS A 65 -4.36 9.62 -19.60
N GLY A 66 -5.31 8.68 -19.67
CA GLY A 66 -5.15 7.42 -20.40
C GLY A 66 -4.32 6.35 -19.64
N ASP A 67 -4.02 6.61 -18.37
CA ASP A 67 -3.16 5.80 -17.49
C ASP A 67 -3.93 4.80 -16.61
N ALA A 68 -5.24 5.00 -16.41
CA ALA A 68 -6.04 4.23 -15.44
C ALA A 68 -6.02 2.71 -15.65
N GLY A 69 -6.06 2.24 -16.91
CA GLY A 69 -6.05 0.81 -17.21
C GLY A 69 -4.72 0.13 -16.86
N ARG A 70 -3.61 0.77 -17.23
CA ARG A 70 -2.26 0.37 -16.81
C ARG A 70 -2.22 0.32 -15.28
N ASP A 71 -2.63 1.40 -14.63
CA ASP A 71 -2.47 1.55 -13.18
C ASP A 71 -3.30 0.54 -12.38
N LEU A 72 -4.49 0.18 -12.87
CA LEU A 72 -5.30 -0.88 -12.29
C LEU A 72 -4.60 -2.25 -12.36
N ILE A 73 -3.95 -2.57 -13.48
CA ILE A 73 -3.22 -3.83 -13.64
C ILE A 73 -2.04 -3.87 -12.68
N HIS A 74 -1.26 -2.79 -12.59
CA HIS A 74 -0.15 -2.70 -11.63
C HIS A 74 -0.64 -2.83 -10.19
N ALA A 75 -1.74 -2.15 -9.84
CA ALA A 75 -2.34 -2.27 -8.52
C ALA A 75 -2.75 -3.71 -8.23
N ALA A 76 -3.45 -4.38 -9.15
CA ALA A 76 -3.87 -5.76 -8.97
C ALA A 76 -2.67 -6.72 -8.80
N VAL A 77 -1.63 -6.57 -9.63
CA VAL A 77 -0.40 -7.39 -9.55
C VAL A 77 0.34 -7.13 -8.25
N ASN A 78 0.48 -5.87 -7.84
CA ASN A 78 1.15 -5.48 -6.59
C ASN A 78 0.42 -6.07 -5.38
N GLU A 79 -0.89 -5.87 -5.29
CA GLU A 79 -1.69 -6.38 -4.17
C GLU A 79 -1.73 -7.91 -4.14
N ALA A 80 -1.87 -8.56 -5.30
CA ALA A 80 -1.78 -10.02 -5.38
C ALA A 80 -0.41 -10.51 -4.92
N SER A 81 0.68 -9.84 -5.31
CA SER A 81 2.05 -10.20 -4.88
C SER A 81 2.23 -10.06 -3.37
N ILE A 82 1.69 -9.01 -2.76
CA ILE A 82 1.70 -8.81 -1.30
C ILE A 82 0.93 -9.94 -0.60
N VAL A 83 -0.30 -10.22 -1.05
CA VAL A 83 -1.13 -11.29 -0.48
C VAL A 83 -0.45 -12.65 -0.61
N LEU A 84 0.08 -12.97 -1.80
CA LEU A 84 0.80 -14.23 -2.02
C LEU A 84 2.06 -14.32 -1.15
N SER A 85 2.79 -13.22 -0.96
CA SER A 85 3.98 -13.18 -0.09
C SER A 85 3.60 -13.48 1.36
N VAL A 86 2.50 -12.91 1.86
CA VAL A 86 1.98 -13.20 3.21
C VAL A 86 1.54 -14.65 3.33
N LEU A 87 0.79 -15.17 2.34
CA LEU A 87 0.33 -16.56 2.32
C LEU A 87 1.47 -17.57 2.21
N ALA A 88 2.60 -17.19 1.63
CA ALA A 88 3.80 -18.02 1.52
C ALA A 88 4.63 -18.06 2.82
N MET A 89 4.42 -17.13 3.77
CA MET A 89 5.22 -17.06 5.00
C MET A 89 5.28 -18.36 5.81
N PRO A 90 4.20 -19.14 5.99
CA PRO A 90 4.28 -20.42 6.68
C PRO A 90 5.25 -21.41 6.01
N LEU A 91 5.25 -21.46 4.67
CA LEU A 91 6.15 -22.31 3.90
C LEU A 91 7.61 -21.87 4.06
N VAL A 92 7.86 -20.56 3.98
CA VAL A 92 9.20 -19.98 4.17
C VAL A 92 9.72 -20.27 5.58
N SER A 93 8.89 -20.10 6.60
CA SER A 93 9.25 -20.37 8.01
C SER A 93 9.57 -21.85 8.27
N GLY A 94 8.95 -22.77 7.54
CA GLY A 94 9.20 -24.21 7.68
C GLY A 94 10.52 -24.69 7.07
N VAL A 95 11.12 -23.90 6.17
CA VAL A 95 12.34 -24.29 5.43
C VAL A 95 13.58 -23.52 5.90
N ILE A 96 13.42 -22.29 6.38
CA ILE A 96 14.52 -21.44 6.84
C ILE A 96 14.61 -21.51 8.37
N PRO A 97 15.64 -22.15 8.95
CA PRO A 97 15.82 -22.22 10.40
C PRO A 97 15.97 -20.83 11.02
N GLY A 98 15.35 -20.61 12.18
CA GLY A 98 15.45 -19.34 12.93
C GLY A 98 14.47 -18.26 12.51
N LEU A 99 13.54 -18.52 11.57
CA LEU A 99 12.40 -17.64 11.28
C LEU A 99 11.20 -17.85 12.22
N ASP A 100 11.28 -18.79 13.14
CA ASP A 100 10.30 -19.10 14.19
C ASP A 100 10.33 -18.12 15.38
N VAL A 101 11.16 -17.08 15.31
CA VAL A 101 11.32 -16.03 16.34
C VAL A 101 10.20 -14.99 16.36
N TRP A 102 9.14 -15.17 15.58
CA TRP A 102 8.01 -14.23 15.54
C TRP A 102 7.33 -14.12 16.92
N PRO A 103 7.05 -12.90 17.44
CA PRO A 103 6.48 -12.72 18.78
C PRO A 103 4.97 -13.01 18.81
N SER A 104 4.56 -14.23 18.48
CA SER A 104 3.16 -14.67 18.37
C SER A 104 2.36 -14.50 19.68
N GLY A 105 3.04 -14.45 20.83
CA GLY A 105 2.43 -14.22 22.14
C GLY A 105 2.19 -12.74 22.49
N TRP A 106 2.67 -11.80 21.68
CA TRP A 106 2.41 -10.36 21.91
C TRP A 106 0.97 -10.00 21.52
N PRO A 107 0.41 -8.93 22.12
CA PRO A 107 -0.80 -8.31 21.58
C PRO A 107 -0.65 -7.96 20.10
N LEU A 108 -1.74 -7.99 19.34
CA LEU A 108 -1.71 -7.76 17.89
C LEU A 108 -1.04 -6.43 17.52
N TRP A 109 -1.26 -5.36 18.30
CA TRP A 109 -0.62 -4.07 18.06
C TRP A 109 0.92 -4.14 18.15
N GLY A 110 1.45 -4.98 19.04
CA GLY A 110 2.90 -5.18 19.20
C GLY A 110 3.47 -5.97 18.03
N GLN A 111 2.77 -7.01 17.59
CA GLN A 111 3.14 -7.76 16.39
C GLN A 111 3.09 -6.86 15.15
N LEU A 112 2.07 -6.01 15.03
CA LEU A 112 1.93 -5.04 13.96
C LEU A 112 3.06 -4.01 13.95
N ALA A 113 3.47 -3.49 15.12
CA ALA A 113 4.59 -2.56 15.22
C ALA A 113 5.90 -3.20 14.71
N VAL A 114 6.20 -4.44 15.11
CA VAL A 114 7.36 -5.18 14.60
C VAL A 114 7.23 -5.44 13.10
N ALA A 115 6.05 -5.84 12.62
CA ALA A 115 5.79 -6.05 11.19
C ALA A 115 6.06 -4.79 10.37
N VAL A 116 5.61 -3.63 10.85
CA VAL A 116 5.84 -2.33 10.19
C VAL A 116 7.33 -2.00 10.14
N LEU A 117 8.07 -2.18 11.24
CA LEU A 117 9.51 -1.92 11.26
C LEU A 117 10.29 -2.84 10.30
N VAL A 118 9.97 -4.12 10.29
CA VAL A 118 10.61 -5.10 9.37
C VAL A 118 10.25 -4.78 7.92
N ALA A 119 8.99 -4.49 7.63
CA ALA A 119 8.54 -4.12 6.30
C ALA A 119 9.19 -2.81 5.81
N ASP A 120 9.23 -1.78 6.65
CA ASP A 120 9.83 -0.48 6.33
C ASP A 120 11.33 -0.58 6.08
N PHE A 121 12.05 -1.36 6.91
CA PHE A 121 13.45 -1.64 6.69
C PHE A 121 13.68 -2.39 5.36
N GLY A 122 12.88 -3.42 5.10
CA GLY A 122 12.95 -4.19 3.85
C GLY A 122 12.67 -3.33 2.60
N ILE A 123 11.62 -2.51 2.65
CA ILE A 123 11.27 -1.56 1.58
C ILE A 123 12.40 -0.55 1.38
N THR A 124 12.96 0.00 2.46
CA THR A 124 14.06 0.96 2.40
C THR A 124 15.29 0.35 1.74
N LEU A 125 15.66 -0.87 2.12
CA LEU A 125 16.80 -1.57 1.53
C LEU A 125 16.54 -1.91 0.05
N ALA A 126 15.35 -2.41 -0.28
CA ALA A 126 14.96 -2.70 -1.66
C ALA A 126 14.97 -1.45 -2.54
N HIS A 127 14.48 -0.32 -2.00
CA HIS A 127 14.52 0.97 -2.66
C HIS A 127 15.96 1.44 -2.88
N TYR A 128 16.80 1.41 -1.85
CA TYR A 128 18.21 1.75 -1.94
C TYR A 128 18.95 0.90 -2.98
N ALA A 129 18.76 -0.42 -2.94
CA ALA A 129 19.35 -1.35 -3.90
C ALA A 129 18.86 -1.09 -5.33
N SER A 130 17.58 -0.76 -5.50
CA SER A 130 16.99 -0.42 -6.80
C SER A 130 17.58 0.83 -7.44
N HIS A 131 18.08 1.76 -6.63
CA HIS A 131 18.81 2.94 -7.11
C HIS A 131 20.31 2.68 -7.36
N ARG A 132 20.83 1.52 -6.98
CA ARG A 132 22.26 1.16 -7.12
C ARG A 132 22.52 0.07 -8.16
N ILE A 133 21.55 -0.81 -8.42
CA ILE A 133 21.70 -2.00 -9.27
C ILE A 133 20.85 -1.80 -10.55
N PRO A 134 21.45 -1.81 -11.77
CA PRO A 134 20.73 -1.53 -13.02
C PRO A 134 19.53 -2.43 -13.30
N GLU A 135 19.62 -3.72 -12.97
CA GLU A 135 18.55 -4.69 -13.18
C GLU A 135 17.34 -4.37 -12.29
N LEU A 136 17.59 -4.03 -11.02
CA LEU A 136 16.54 -3.64 -10.08
C LEU A 136 15.93 -2.28 -10.45
N TRP A 137 16.75 -1.37 -10.98
CA TRP A 137 16.28 -0.10 -11.52
C TRP A 137 15.24 -0.30 -12.62
N SER A 138 15.41 -1.28 -13.53
CA SER A 138 14.44 -1.52 -14.60
C SER A 138 13.02 -1.85 -14.09
N LEU A 139 12.92 -2.49 -12.91
CA LEU A 139 11.67 -2.74 -12.22
C LEU A 139 11.17 -1.47 -11.52
N HIS A 140 12.08 -0.79 -10.81
CA HIS A 140 11.77 0.37 -9.99
C HIS A 140 11.44 1.64 -10.81
N ALA A 141 11.91 1.74 -12.06
CA ALA A 141 11.63 2.87 -12.94
C ALA A 141 10.13 3.06 -13.23
N VAL A 142 9.31 2.01 -13.11
CA VAL A 142 7.85 2.10 -13.21
C VAL A 142 7.28 3.00 -12.11
N HIS A 143 7.82 2.89 -10.89
CA HIS A 143 7.43 3.75 -9.78
C HIS A 143 7.77 5.22 -10.05
N HIS A 144 8.90 5.47 -10.72
CA HIS A 144 9.36 6.82 -11.10
C HIS A 144 8.72 7.35 -12.39
N SER A 145 7.92 6.56 -13.13
CA SER A 145 7.27 7.00 -14.36
C SER A 145 5.92 7.69 -14.13
N VAL A 146 5.66 8.15 -12.92
CA VAL A 146 4.40 8.79 -12.53
C VAL A 146 4.36 10.23 -13.06
N GLU A 147 3.35 10.54 -13.88
CA GLU A 147 3.17 11.86 -14.50
C GLU A 147 2.21 12.79 -13.73
N ARG A 148 1.37 12.22 -12.84
CA ARG A 148 0.42 12.94 -11.99
C ARG A 148 0.20 12.21 -10.66
N MET A 149 -0.18 12.94 -9.62
CA MET A 149 -0.52 12.36 -8.31
C MET A 149 -2.04 12.19 -8.15
N TYR A 150 -2.48 10.96 -7.90
CA TYR A 150 -3.84 10.48 -7.75
C TYR A 150 -3.87 9.08 -7.10
N GLY A 151 -5.05 8.56 -6.79
CA GLY A 151 -5.24 7.43 -5.88
C GLY A 151 -4.48 6.13 -6.18
N PHE A 152 -4.08 5.85 -7.42
CA PHE A 152 -3.35 4.62 -7.77
C PHE A 152 -1.82 4.73 -7.70
N ASN A 153 -1.23 5.91 -7.56
CA ASN A 153 0.24 6.04 -7.70
C ASN A 153 1.04 5.26 -6.65
N GLY A 154 0.51 5.12 -5.43
CA GLY A 154 1.15 4.33 -4.38
C GLY A 154 1.27 2.84 -4.70
N LEU A 155 0.50 2.36 -5.69
CA LEU A 155 0.41 0.96 -6.11
C LEU A 155 1.20 0.67 -7.40
N LEU A 156 1.85 1.68 -7.99
CA LEU A 156 2.72 1.52 -9.17
C LEU A 156 4.12 1.10 -8.75
N LYS A 157 4.39 -0.21 -8.75
CA LYS A 157 5.71 -0.78 -8.42
C LYS A 157 6.17 -1.84 -9.43
N HIS A 158 5.28 -2.77 -9.82
CA HIS A 158 5.61 -3.93 -10.68
C HIS A 158 4.42 -4.29 -11.60
N PRO A 159 4.61 -4.80 -12.83
CA PRO A 159 5.85 -5.30 -13.44
C PRO A 159 6.55 -4.29 -14.38
N SER A 160 7.74 -4.66 -14.88
CA SER A 160 8.66 -3.79 -15.65
C SER A 160 8.03 -3.05 -16.85
N ILE A 161 8.51 -1.84 -17.11
CA ILE A 161 8.39 -1.22 -18.45
C ILE A 161 9.51 -1.81 -19.30
N ARG A 162 9.20 -2.74 -20.21
CA ARG A 162 10.09 -2.94 -21.36
C ARG A 162 9.87 -1.76 -22.29
N ARG A 163 10.94 -0.98 -22.51
CA ARG A 163 11.06 -0.15 -23.71
C ARG A 163 11.35 -1.03 -24.91
#